data_AF-A0A366XRK9-F1
#
_entry.id   AF-A0A366XRK9-F1
#
_cell.length_a   1.000
_cell.length_b   1.000
_cell.length_c   1.000
_cell.angle_alpha   90.00
_cell.angle_beta   90.00
_cell.angle_gamma   90.00
#
_symmetry.space_group_name_H-M   'P 1'
#
loop_
_entity.id
_entity.type
_entity.pdbx_description
1 polymer ?
#
loop_
_entity_poly.entity_id
_entity_poly.type
_entity_poly.pdbx_seq_one_letter_code
_entity_poly.pdbx_strand_id
1 'polypeptide(L)' 'MDFLHWYDWITPTNPTAAFLFGILFSIIAAATVKIVDKSWKRSLFAFLVGGCVTVVFVPFLTFVGYY' A
#
# COMPACT_ATOMS: atom_id res chain seq x y z
N MET A 1 -15.38 -11.72 -12.70
CA MET A 1 -15.21 -11.04 -11.40
C MET A 1 -13.93 -10.27 -11.54
N ASP A 2 -14.03 -9.01 -11.96
CA ASP A 2 -12.86 -8.20 -12.28
C ASP A 2 -12.14 -7.86 -10.98
N PHE A 3 -11.13 -8.67 -10.68
CA PHE A 3 -10.26 -8.55 -9.51
C PHE A 3 -9.69 -7.13 -9.33
N LEU A 4 -9.53 -6.42 -10.44
CA LEU A 4 -8.97 -5.08 -10.49
C LEU A 4 -9.70 -4.24 -11.53
N HIS A 5 -10.23 -3.09 -11.10
CA HIS A 5 -10.75 -2.06 -11.97
C HIS A 5 -9.68 -1.00 -12.23
N TRP A 6 -9.75 -0.33 -13.39
CA TRP A 6 -8.80 0.73 -13.76
C TRP A 6 -8.77 1.90 -12.77
N TYR A 7 -9.84 2.17 -12.04
CA TYR A 7 -9.91 3.29 -11.10
C TYR A 7 -9.55 2.90 -9.66
N ASP A 8 -9.27 1.62 -9.38
CA ASP A 8 -8.95 1.12 -8.05
C ASP A 8 -7.63 1.70 -7.48
N TRP A 9 -6.74 2.23 -8.34
CA TRP A 9 -5.51 2.88 -7.88
C TRP A 9 -5.76 4.24 -7.21
N ILE A 10 -6.94 4.83 -7.43
CA ILE A 10 -7.38 6.08 -6.76
C ILE A 10 -8.23 5.73 -5.54
N THR A 11 -9.22 4.85 -5.72
CA THR A 11 -10.11 4.41 -4.64
C THR A 11 -10.38 2.92 -4.82
N PRO A 12 -9.69 2.06 -4.04
CA PRO A 12 -9.89 0.63 -4.14
C PRO A 12 -11.35 0.28 -3.85
N THR A 13 -11.99 -0.47 -4.73
CA THR A 13 -13.37 -0.95 -4.54
C THR A 13 -13.46 -2.25 -3.75
N ASN A 14 -12.34 -2.93 -3.55
CA ASN A 14 -12.29 -4.20 -2.84
C ASN A 14 -10.98 -4.32 -2.03
N PRO A 15 -10.95 -5.20 -1.00
CA PRO A 15 -9.79 -5.32 -0.12
C PRO A 15 -8.55 -5.77 -0.88
N THR A 16 -8.69 -6.64 -1.88
CA THR A 16 -7.57 -7.16 -2.66
C THR A 16 -6.86 -6.08 -3.48
N ALA A 17 -7.61 -5.16 -4.09
CA ALA A 17 -7.07 -3.99 -4.77
C ALA A 17 -6.39 -3.03 -3.78
N ALA A 18 -6.98 -2.85 -2.59
CA ALA A 18 -6.39 -2.01 -1.55
C ALA A 18 -5.04 -2.54 -1.05
N PHE A 19 -4.93 -3.86 -0.84
CA PHE A 19 -3.66 -4.51 -0.53
C PHE A 19 -2.63 -4.35 -1.64
N LEU A 20 -3.05 -4.59 -2.90
CA LEU A 20 -2.17 -4.49 -4.06
C LEU A 20 -1.57 -3.08 -4.16
N PHE A 21 -2.42 -2.05 -4.17
CA PHE A 21 -1.96 -0.66 -4.31
C PHE A 21 -1.24 -0.14 -3.07
N GLY A 22 -1.65 -0.54 -1.87
CA GLY A 22 -0.93 -0.19 -0.63
C GLY A 22 0.51 -0.72 -0.63
N ILE A 23 0.72 -1.97 -1.04
CA ILE A 23 2.06 -2.54 -1.20
C ILE A 23 2.83 -1.85 -2.34
N LEU A 24 2.19 -1.68 -3.50
CA LEU A 24 2.79 -1.04 -4.67
C LEU A 24 3.31 0.37 -4.33
N PHE A 25 2.48 1.20 -3.71
CA PHE A 25 2.86 2.55 -3.29
C PHE A 25 3.91 2.55 -2.19
N SER A 26 3.89 1.56 -1.27
CA SER A 26 4.96 1.39 -0.29
C SER A 26 6.31 1.07 -0.93
N ILE A 27 6.33 0.25 -1.98
CA ILE A 27 7.55 -0.05 -2.77
C ILE A 27 8.04 1.22 -3.48
N ILE A 28 7.14 1.96 -4.13
CA ILE A 28 7.49 3.20 -4.83
C ILE A 28 8.05 4.22 -3.84
N ALA A 29 7.39 4.43 -2.70
CA ALA A 29 7.87 5.34 -1.65
C ALA A 29 9.24 4.91 -1.12
N ALA A 30 9.45 3.62 -0.84
CA ALA A 30 10.74 3.09 -0.40
C ALA A 30 11.84 3.29 -1.45
N ALA A 31 11.52 3.10 -2.74
CA ALA A 31 12.44 3.36 -3.84
C ALA A 31 12.80 4.85 -3.93
N THR A 32 11.82 5.75 -3.79
CA THR A 32 12.05 7.21 -3.73
C THR A 32 12.96 7.56 -2.57
N VAL A 33 12.71 7.04 -1.36
CA VAL A 33 13.57 7.26 -0.19
C VAL A 33 14.99 6.74 -0.44
N LYS A 34 15.14 5.58 -1.08
CA LYS A 34 16.47 5.06 -1.45
C LYS A 34 17.21 6.01 -2.38
N ILE A 35 16.54 6.56 -3.40
CA ILE A 35 17.16 7.45 -4.39
C ILE A 35 17.58 8.77 -3.74
N VAL A 36 16.72 9.34 -2.88
CA VAL A 36 16.94 10.64 -2.25
C VAL A 36 17.95 10.57 -1.10
N ASP A 37 17.74 9.68 -0.14
CA ASP A 37 18.58 9.57 1.05
C ASP A 37 19.84 8.69 0.85
N LYS A 38 19.89 7.91 -0.23
CA LYS A 38 20.93 6.87 -0.48
C LYS A 38 21.10 5.86 0.66
N SER A 39 20.15 5.80 1.60
CA SER A 39 20.21 4.96 2.79
C SER A 39 19.25 3.79 2.68
N TRP A 40 19.80 2.57 2.66
CA TRP A 40 19.02 1.35 2.61
C TRP A 40 18.18 1.15 3.87
N LYS A 41 18.67 1.57 5.04
CA LYS A 41 17.95 1.47 6.32
C LYS A 41 16.68 2.33 6.31
N ARG A 42 16.76 3.57 5.82
CA ARG A 42 15.60 4.47 5.72
C ARG A 42 14.58 3.97 4.70
N SER A 43 15.06 3.48 3.57
CA SER A 43 14.22 2.87 2.54
C SER A 43 13.45 1.66 3.07
N LEU A 44 14.14 0.75 3.78
CA LEU A 44 13.50 -0.42 4.40
C LEU A 44 12.47 0.00 5.45
N PHE A 45 12.78 1.01 6.27
CA PHE A 45 11.85 1.53 7.27
C PHE A 45 10.58 2.11 6.61
N ALA A 46 10.73 2.87 5.52
CA ALA A 46 9.59 3.40 4.75
C ALA A 46 8.71 2.28 4.19
N PHE A 47 9.32 1.22 3.64
CA PHE A 47 8.58 0.05 3.16
C PHE A 47 7.83 -0.67 4.30
N LEU A 48 8.49 -0.90 5.44
CA LEU A 48 7.89 -1.59 6.59
C LEU A 48 6.73 -0.80 7.19
N VAL A 49 6.88 0.52 7.34
CA VAL A 49 5.80 1.38 7.85
C VAL A 49 4.62 1.39 6.88
N GLY A 50 4.86 1.60 5.58
CA GLY A 50 3.81 1.58 4.56
C GLY A 50 3.09 0.23 4.45
N GLY A 51 3.86 -0.86 4.50
CA GLY A 51 3.33 -2.22 4.53
C GLY A 51 2.51 -2.50 5.79
N CYS A 52 2.98 -2.07 6.97
CA CYS A 52 2.26 -2.21 8.23
C CYS A 52 0.93 -1.43 8.19
N VAL A 53 0.94 -0.18 7.72
CA VAL A 53 -0.28 0.61 7.53
C VAL A 53 -1.26 -0.13 6.63
N THR A 54 -0.80 -0.67 5.51
CA THR A 54 -1.66 -1.45 4.59
C THR A 54 -2.25 -2.68 5.29
N VAL A 55 -1.42 -3.46 5.99
CA VAL A 55 -1.83 -4.69 6.68
C VAL A 55 -2.80 -4.43 7.83
N VAL A 56 -2.71 -3.28 8.50
CA VAL A 56 -3.60 -2.93 9.62
C VAL A 56 -4.89 -2.26 9.13
N PHE A 57 -4.80 -1.28 8.23
CA PHE A 57 -5.95 -0.48 7.82
C PHE A 57 -6.86 -1.19 6.82
N VAL A 58 -6.33 -2.04 5.92
CA VAL A 58 -7.22 -2.73 4.97
C VAL A 58 -8.19 -3.67 5.70
N PRO A 59 -7.76 -4.56 6.62
CA PRO A 59 -8.69 -5.37 7.40
C PRO A 59 -9.61 -4.54 8.29
N PHE A 60 -9.12 -3.43 8.85
CA PHE A 60 -9.96 -2.51 9.62
C PHE A 60 -11.10 -1.93 8.78
N LEU A 61 -10.80 -1.48 7.55
CA LEU A 61 -11.78 -0.96 6.61
C LEU A 61 -12.78 -2.05 6.18
N THR A 62 -12.34 -3.28 5.95
CA THR A 62 -13.25 -4.42 5.71
C THR A 62 -14.13 -4.70 6.94
N PHE A 63 -13.58 -4.64 8.15
CA PHE A 63 -14.35 -4.90 9.38
C PHE A 63 -15.46 -3.88 9.62
N VAL A 64 -15.23 -2.59 9.30
CA VAL A 64 -16.27 -1.55 9.43
C VAL A 64 -17.25 -1.52 8.25
N GLY A 65 -17.14 -2.46 7.30
CA GLY A 65 -18.03 -2.57 6.14
C GLY A 65 -17.81 -1.51 5.07
N TYR A 66 -16.62 -0.89 5.01
CA TYR A 66 -16.27 0.04 3.94
C TYR A 66 -16.01 -0.69 2.62
N TYR A 67 -15.35 -1.85 2.70
CA TYR A 67 -15.16 -2.79 1.59
C TYR A 67 -16.11 -3.97 1.73
#